data_AF-Q49VX2-F1
#
_entry.id   AF-Q49VX2-F1
#
_cell.length_a   1.000
_cell.length_b   1.000
_cell.length_c   1.000
_cell.angle_alpha   90.00
_cell.angle_beta   90.00
_cell.angle_gamma   90.00
#
_symmetry.space_group_name_H-M   'P 1'
#
loop_
_entity.id
_entity.type
_entity.pdbx_description
1 polymer ?
#
loop_
_entity_poly.entity_id
_entity_poly.type
_entity_poly.pdbx_seq_one_letter_code
_entity_poly.pdbx_strand_id
1 'polypeptide(L)'
;MQEQLQENEDIVIINEPKLVWSFKDLQSHMQLSRNSVMKKLLLNPRFKKDIEKYVHEPKSQADHYKFLAEPMKEYIKKNFNEIYNS
;
A
#
# COMPACT_ATOMS: atom_id res chain seq x y z
N MET A 1 -49.31 14.13 -9.18
CA MET A 1 -48.22 13.15 -9.14
C MET A 1 -47.05 13.79 -9.86
N GLN A 2 -46.07 14.32 -9.12
CA GLN A 2 -44.82 14.79 -9.68
C GLN A 2 -43.75 13.85 -9.15
N GLU A 3 -43.14 13.06 -10.03
CA GLU A 3 -41.98 12.25 -9.72
C GLU A 3 -40.81 13.19 -9.42
N GLN A 4 -40.35 13.17 -8.17
CA GLN A 4 -39.10 13.82 -7.79
C GLN A 4 -37.98 12.84 -8.16
N LEU A 5 -37.25 13.16 -9.22
CA LEU A 5 -35.99 12.52 -9.55
C LEU A 5 -34.97 12.91 -8.48
N GLN A 6 -34.66 11.97 -7.61
CA GLN A 6 -33.64 12.12 -6.58
C GLN A 6 -32.28 11.88 -7.25
N GLU A 7 -31.60 12.95 -7.63
CA GLU A 7 -30.21 12.90 -8.10
C GLU A 7 -29.34 12.49 -6.91
N ASN A 8 -28.89 11.23 -6.92
CA ASN A 8 -27.87 10.76 -5.99
C ASN A 8 -26.54 11.33 -6.46
N GLU A 9 -26.09 12.41 -5.83
CA GLU A 9 -24.71 12.87 -5.94
C GLU A 9 -23.80 11.78 -5.35
N ASP A 10 -23.22 10.96 -6.22
CA ASP A 10 -22.15 10.04 -5.85
C ASP A 10 -21.00 10.87 -5.26
N ILE A 11 -20.84 10.80 -3.94
CA ILE A 11 -19.73 11.44 -3.24
C ILE A 11 -18.43 10.80 -3.74
N VAL A 12 -17.77 11.46 -4.69
CA VAL A 12 -16.41 11.11 -5.09
C VAL A 12 -15.48 11.51 -3.95
N ILE A 13 -15.15 10.55 -3.07
CA ILE A 13 -14.11 10.74 -2.06
C ILE A 13 -12.76 10.79 -2.80
N ILE A 14 -12.33 11.99 -3.14
CA ILE A 14 -10.97 12.23 -3.64
C ILE A 14 -10.02 12.10 -2.44
N ASN A 15 -9.56 10.88 -2.18
CA ASN A 15 -8.47 10.67 -1.24
C ASN A 15 -7.20 11.31 -1.81
N GLU A 16 -6.78 12.44 -1.26
CA GLU A 16 -5.49 13.05 -1.58
C GLU A 16 -4.37 12.00 -1.46
N PRO A 17 -3.40 11.98 -2.40
CA PRO A 17 -2.33 11.00 -2.36
C PRO A 17 -1.48 11.20 -1.10
N LYS A 18 -1.60 10.28 -0.15
CA LYS A 18 -0.73 10.26 1.04
C LYS A 18 0.72 10.10 0.61
N LEU A 19 1.60 10.98 1.11
CA LEU A 19 3.05 10.88 0.91
C LEU A 19 3.68 9.69 1.65
N VAL A 20 3.09 9.31 2.79
CA VAL A 20 3.55 8.20 3.63
C VAL A 20 2.41 7.22 3.84
N TRP A 21 2.67 5.97 3.54
CA TRP A 21 1.75 4.87 3.77
C TRP A 21 2.03 4.20 5.11
N SER A 22 0.95 3.84 5.79
CA SER A 22 0.99 2.84 6.86
C SER A 22 1.07 1.43 6.26
N PHE A 23 1.29 0.44 7.11
CA PHE A 23 1.18 -0.97 6.70
C PHE A 23 -0.19 -1.29 6.09
N LYS A 24 -1.27 -0.71 6.62
CA LYS A 24 -2.63 -0.94 6.11
C LYS A 24 -2.81 -0.37 4.71
N ASP A 25 -2.25 0.81 4.44
CA ASP A 25 -2.29 1.41 3.09
C ASP A 25 -1.52 0.51 2.11
N LEU A 26 -0.31 0.05 2.47
CA LEU A 26 0.47 -0.89 1.66
C LEU A 26 -0.31 -2.19 1.36
N GLN A 27 -0.96 -2.77 2.37
CA GLN A 27 -1.81 -3.95 2.19
C GLN A 27 -2.96 -3.69 1.21
N SER A 28 -3.60 -2.52 1.30
CA SER A 28 -4.70 -2.15 0.39
C SER A 28 -4.20 -2.00 -1.04
N HIS A 29 -3.03 -1.39 -1.24
CA HIS A 29 -2.44 -1.26 -2.57
C HIS A 29 -2.01 -2.59 -3.16
N MET A 30 -1.51 -3.51 -2.34
CA MET A 30 -1.08 -4.83 -2.80
C MET A 30 -2.22 -5.86 -2.87
N GLN A 31 -3.35 -5.60 -2.21
CA GLN A 31 -4.44 -6.56 -2.03
C GLN A 31 -3.95 -7.90 -1.44
N LEU A 32 -3.03 -7.82 -0.47
CA LEU A 32 -2.42 -8.97 0.19
C LEU A 32 -2.67 -8.95 1.70
N SER A 33 -2.77 -10.15 2.28
CA SER A 33 -2.75 -10.30 3.73
C SER A 33 -1.43 -9.81 4.32
N ARG A 34 -1.44 -9.45 5.61
CA ARG A 34 -0.23 -9.00 6.31
C ARG A 34 0.90 -10.00 6.20
N ASN A 35 0.60 -11.29 6.40
CA ASN A 35 1.59 -12.36 6.31
C ASN A 35 2.16 -12.48 4.89
N SER A 36 1.33 -12.33 3.86
CA SER A 36 1.77 -12.34 2.47
C SER A 36 2.68 -11.14 2.15
N VAL A 37 2.32 -9.93 2.58
CA VAL A 37 3.18 -8.74 2.40
C VAL A 37 4.52 -8.92 3.10
N MET A 38 4.51 -9.40 4.35
CA MET A 38 5.74 -9.68 5.10
C MET A 38 6.61 -10.70 4.36
N LYS A 39 6.07 -11.87 4.00
CA LYS A 39 6.85 -12.96 3.41
C LYS A 39 7.33 -12.65 1.99
N LYS A 40 6.46 -12.09 1.15
CA LYS A 40 6.74 -11.90 -0.28
C LYS A 40 7.55 -10.65 -0.57
N LEU A 41 7.42 -9.60 0.26
CA LEU A 41 8.08 -8.30 0.02
C LEU A 41 9.05 -7.93 1.15
N LEU A 42 8.57 -7.73 2.38
CA LEU A 42 9.35 -7.04 3.42
C LEU A 42 10.47 -7.90 4.05
N LEU A 43 10.27 -9.22 4.12
CA LEU A 43 11.24 -10.17 4.66
C LEU A 43 11.96 -10.95 3.55
N ASN A 44 11.56 -10.78 2.29
CA ASN A 44 12.23 -11.42 1.18
C ASN A 44 13.58 -10.71 0.92
N PRO A 45 14.74 -11.37 1.08
CA PRO A 45 16.04 -10.72 0.97
C PRO A 45 16.30 -10.05 -0.37
N ARG A 46 15.67 -10.55 -1.45
CA ARG A 46 15.76 -9.95 -2.79
C ARG A 46 15.20 -8.54 -2.78
N PHE A 47 13.97 -8.37 -2.31
CA PHE A 47 13.28 -7.08 -2.38
C PHE A 47 13.58 -6.19 -1.18
N LYS A 48 13.85 -6.77 -0.01
CA LYS A 48 14.14 -6.03 1.22
C LYS A 48 15.26 -5.01 1.03
N LYS A 49 16.35 -5.43 0.37
CA LYS A 49 17.50 -4.56 0.07
C LYS A 49 17.13 -3.39 -0.85
N ASP A 50 16.28 -3.63 -1.84
CA ASP A 50 15.95 -2.61 -2.83
C ASP A 50 15.03 -1.52 -2.26
N ILE A 51 14.16 -1.88 -1.31
CA ILE A 51 13.17 -0.98 -0.73
C ILE A 51 13.62 -0.34 0.59
N GLU A 52 14.74 -0.75 1.19
CA GLU A 52 15.16 -0.29 2.53
C GLU A 52 15.26 1.24 2.66
N LYS A 53 15.65 1.92 1.58
CA LYS A 53 15.69 3.40 1.51
C LYS A 53 14.31 4.09 1.51
N TYR A 54 13.24 3.33 1.28
CA TYR A 54 11.87 3.82 1.20
C TYR A 54 10.97 3.27 2.32
N VAL A 55 11.52 2.40 3.18
CA VAL A 55 10.80 1.73 4.26
C VAL A 55 11.45 2.02 5.60
N HIS A 56 10.66 2.53 6.53
CA HIS A 56 11.02 2.56 7.94
C HIS A 56 10.55 1.26 8.61
N GLU A 57 11.49 0.44 9.08
CA GLU A 57 11.20 -0.75 9.88
C GLU A 57 11.03 -0.37 11.36
N PRO A 58 10.00 -0.90 12.04
CA PRO A 58 9.76 -0.60 13.45
C PRO A 58 10.88 -1.15 14.34
N LYS A 59 11.44 -0.31 15.21
CA LYS A 59 12.52 -0.68 16.14
C LYS A 59 12.05 -0.96 17.58
N SER A 60 10.79 -0.64 17.87
CA SER A 60 10.16 -0.86 19.18
C SER A 60 8.68 -1.19 19.01
N GLN A 61 8.01 -1.61 20.09
CA GLN A 61 6.60 -1.97 20.05
C GLN A 61 5.66 -0.80 19.70
N ALA A 62 6.04 0.43 20.06
CA ALA A 62 5.31 1.65 19.73
C ALA A 62 5.67 2.21 18.33
N ASP A 63 6.68 1.63 17.68
CA ASP A 63 7.10 2.01 16.35
C ASP A 63 6.35 1.17 15.31
N HIS A 64 6.08 1.78 14.15
CA HIS A 64 5.27 1.18 13.11
C HIS A 64 5.92 1.35 11.76
N TYR A 65 5.68 0.39 10.87
CA TYR A 65 6.11 0.49 9.48
C TYR A 65 5.58 1.77 8.83
N LYS A 66 6.47 2.47 8.14
CA LYS A 66 6.14 3.60 7.27
C LYS A 66 6.81 3.41 5.93
N PHE A 67 6.12 3.84 4.88
CA PHE A 67 6.54 3.60 3.50
C PHE A 67 6.41 4.90 2.72
N LEU A 68 7.45 5.29 1.97
CA LEU A 68 7.32 6.40 1.02
C LEU A 68 6.43 5.95 -0.14
N ALA A 69 5.29 6.63 -0.31
CA ALA A 69 4.20 6.16 -1.15
C ALA A 69 4.59 6.02 -2.62
N GLU A 70 5.13 7.07 -3.23
CA GLU A 70 5.48 7.07 -4.65
C GLU A 70 6.56 6.03 -5.00
N PRO A 71 7.73 5.99 -4.31
CA PRO A 71 8.75 4.98 -4.63
C PRO A 71 8.24 3.55 -4.44
N MET A 72 7.44 3.30 -3.41
CA MET A 72 6.88 1.97 -3.17
C MET A 72 5.87 1.57 -4.23
N LYS A 73 5.00 2.50 -4.66
CA LYS A 73 4.04 2.27 -5.75
C LYS A 73 4.74 1.88 -7.03
N GLU A 74 5.78 2.64 -7.42
CA GLU A 74 6.57 2.36 -8.62
C GLU A 74 7.30 1.02 -8.51
N TYR A 75 7.91 0.75 -7.36
CA TYR A 75 8.64 -0.48 -7.11
C TYR A 75 7.76 -1.72 -7.21
N ILE A 76 6.57 -1.69 -6.58
CA ILE A 76 5.60 -2.79 -6.62
C ILE A 76 5.13 -3.01 -8.06
N LYS A 77 4.83 -1.93 -8.81
CA LYS A 77 4.42 -2.03 -10.21
C LYS A 77 5.51 -2.65 -11.07
N LYS A 78 6.76 -2.25 -10.89
CA LYS A 78 7.92 -2.76 -11.64
C LYS A 78 8.17 -4.24 -11.37
N ASN A 79 8.01 -4.68 -10.13
CA ASN A 79 8.34 -6.05 -9.69
C ASN A 79 7.10 -6.93 -9.48
N PHE A 80 5.95 -6.54 -10.03
CA PHE A 80 4.66 -7.19 -9.76
C PHE A 80 4.72 -8.70 -9.99
N ASN A 81 5.17 -9.16 -11.16
CA ASN A 81 5.21 -10.59 -11.45
C ASN A 81 6.10 -11.37 -10.48
N GLU A 82 7.23 -10.80 -10.08
CA GLU A 82 8.16 -11.46 -9.16
C GLU A 82 7.60 -11.53 -7.73
N ILE A 83 6.93 -10.47 -7.27
CA ILE A 83 6.34 -10.41 -5.93
C ILE A 83 5.14 -11.36 -5.83
N TYR A 84 4.28 -11.41 -6.85
CA TYR A 84 3.01 -12.13 -6.76
C TYR A 84 3.15 -13.62 -7.12
N ASN A 85 4.08 -13.99 -8.00
CA ASN A 85 4.30 -15.38 -8.41
C ASN A 85 5.44 -16.09 -7.64
N SER A 86 6.09 -15.42 -6.68
CA SER A 86 7.02 -16.05 -5.73
C SER A 86 6.34 -16.92 -4.68
#